data_AF-A0A327YXY4-F1
#
_entry.id   AF-A0A327YXY4-F1
#
_cell.length_a   1.000
_cell.length_b   1.000
_cell.length_c   1.000
_cell.angle_alpha   90.00
_cell.angle_beta   90.00
_cell.angle_gamma   90.00
#
_symmetry.space_group_name_H-M   'P 1'
#
loop_
_entity.id
_entity.type
_entity.pdbx_description
1 polymer ?
#
loop_
_entity_poly.entity_id
_entity_poly.type
_entity_poly.pdbx_seq_one_letter_code
_entity_poly.pdbx_strand_id
1 'polypeptide(L)'
;MLTPGTPLWNITLDNEANDASRLFSHGLAITSKIRRDYHDAVASMSLLALGAEKLLKLTIGISCIARHEPWPPKPVMLRLGHSIVEADRRARAVLDVNRSTAPGHLETLLKAVEADPVLTQVLTALERFGKTGRFFFLDALGESPQPTTSPHMLWVGMVSSIIKADPVMSARMMTQEDMQSRVDLNQVIVSSLTGWWEMYRAAWTTGAIGEDAKKYSQTIRLVTG
;
A
#
# COMPACT_ATOMS: atom_id res chain seq x y z
N MET A 1 -18.64 -17.12 -14.46
CA MET A 1 -18.33 -16.21 -13.34
C MET A 1 -17.83 -17.08 -12.20
N LEU A 2 -16.74 -16.74 -11.52
CA LEU A 2 -16.31 -17.53 -10.35
C LEU A 2 -17.31 -17.32 -9.21
N THR A 3 -17.80 -18.42 -8.61
CA THR A 3 -18.78 -18.36 -7.52
C THR A 3 -18.05 -18.30 -6.17
N PRO A 4 -18.34 -17.32 -5.29
CA PRO A 4 -17.75 -17.23 -3.96
C PRO A 4 -17.86 -18.55 -3.17
N GLY A 5 -16.78 -18.91 -2.47
CA GLY A 5 -16.70 -20.12 -1.64
C GLY A 5 -16.38 -21.42 -2.39
N THR A 6 -16.43 -21.45 -3.73
CA THR A 6 -16.01 -22.62 -4.51
C THR A 6 -14.49 -22.84 -4.45
N PRO A 7 -13.97 -24.07 -4.69
CA PRO A 7 -12.53 -24.33 -4.66
C PRO A 7 -11.72 -23.40 -5.56
N LEU A 8 -12.19 -23.19 -6.80
CA LEU A 8 -11.50 -22.31 -7.76
C LEU A 8 -11.51 -20.84 -7.32
N TRP A 9 -12.61 -20.38 -6.70
CA TRP A 9 -12.66 -19.04 -6.10
C TRP A 9 -11.63 -18.89 -4.99
N ASN A 10 -11.57 -19.86 -4.07
CA ASN A 10 -10.66 -19.84 -2.93
C ASN A 10 -9.19 -19.80 -3.39
N ILE A 11 -8.83 -20.64 -4.37
CA ILE A 11 -7.47 -20.66 -4.96
C ILE A 11 -7.13 -19.32 -5.62
N THR A 12 -8.08 -18.74 -6.36
CA THR A 12 -7.86 -17.46 -7.05
C THR A 12 -7.62 -16.32 -6.05
N LEU A 13 -8.42 -16.26 -4.99
CA LEU A 13 -8.31 -15.21 -3.98
C LEU A 13 -7.02 -15.38 -3.16
N ASP A 14 -6.66 -16.61 -2.81
CA ASP A 14 -5.42 -16.91 -2.09
C ASP A 14 -4.17 -16.54 -2.89
N ASN A 15 -4.13 -16.87 -4.19
CA ASN A 15 -3.04 -16.47 -5.08
C ASN A 15 -2.90 -14.94 -5.16
N GLU A 16 -4.01 -14.21 -5.31
CA GLU A 16 -4.00 -12.74 -5.35
C GLU A 16 -3.55 -12.13 -4.02
N ALA A 17 -3.94 -12.72 -2.88
CA ALA A 17 -3.49 -12.31 -1.56
C ALA A 17 -1.99 -12.56 -1.34
N ASN A 18 -1.48 -13.69 -1.83
CA ASN A 18 -0.06 -14.02 -1.79
C ASN A 18 0.75 -13.05 -2.66
N ASP A 19 0.29 -12.78 -3.88
CA ASP A 19 0.91 -11.80 -4.78
C ASP A 19 0.99 -10.42 -4.12
N ALA A 20 -0.12 -9.93 -3.57
CA ALA A 20 -0.15 -8.65 -2.88
C ALA A 20 0.94 -8.57 -1.81
N SER A 21 1.01 -9.61 -0.97
CA SER A 21 1.96 -9.70 0.15
C SER A 21 3.40 -9.75 -0.32
N ARG A 22 3.69 -10.58 -1.34
CA ARG A 22 5.05 -10.76 -1.89
C ARG A 22 5.56 -9.49 -2.55
N LEU A 23 4.72 -8.88 -3.40
CA LEU A 23 5.06 -7.62 -4.07
C LEU A 23 5.34 -6.53 -3.04
N PHE A 24 4.45 -6.34 -2.08
CA PHE A 24 4.62 -5.29 -1.07
C PHE A 24 5.85 -5.54 -0.20
N SER A 25 6.06 -6.77 0.28
CA SER A 25 7.23 -7.14 1.09
C SER A 25 8.55 -6.90 0.35
N HIS A 26 8.64 -7.29 -0.93
CA HIS A 26 9.82 -7.00 -1.73
C HIS A 26 10.01 -5.50 -1.96
N GLY A 27 8.92 -4.76 -2.17
CA GLY A 27 8.96 -3.29 -2.26
C GLY A 27 9.53 -2.65 -0.99
N LEU A 28 9.12 -3.11 0.19
CA LEU A 28 9.67 -2.68 1.48
C LEU A 28 11.16 -3.02 1.61
N ALA A 29 11.55 -4.23 1.21
CA ALA A 29 12.94 -4.69 1.29
C ALA A 29 13.89 -3.92 0.35
N ILE A 30 13.42 -3.48 -0.82
CA ILE A 30 14.17 -2.57 -1.69
C ILE A 30 14.23 -1.20 -1.03
N THR A 31 13.10 -0.68 -0.54
CA THR A 31 13.01 0.64 0.10
C THR A 31 14.00 0.80 1.24
N SER A 32 14.13 -0.20 2.13
CA SER A 32 15.07 -0.15 3.24
C SER A 32 16.54 -0.04 2.81
N LYS A 33 16.86 -0.44 1.58
CA LYS A 33 18.22 -0.49 1.02
C LYS A 33 18.56 0.68 0.09
N ILE A 34 17.60 1.53 -0.28
CA ILE A 34 17.85 2.67 -1.18
C ILE A 34 18.86 3.63 -0.54
N ARG A 35 20.03 3.78 -1.16
CA ARG A 35 21.10 4.66 -0.67
C ARG A 35 21.26 5.88 -1.56
N ARG A 36 22.18 5.84 -2.52
CA ARG A 36 22.64 7.03 -3.25
C ARG A 36 22.04 7.16 -4.64
N ASP A 37 21.83 6.04 -5.32
CA ASP A 37 21.22 5.96 -6.63
C ASP A 37 19.74 5.63 -6.49
N TYR A 38 18.91 6.55 -6.94
CA TYR A 38 17.47 6.39 -6.96
C TYR A 38 17.00 5.44 -8.09
N HIS A 39 17.91 4.66 -8.67
CA HIS A 39 17.60 3.67 -9.71
C HIS A 39 16.64 2.60 -9.18
N ASP A 40 16.82 2.20 -7.92
CA ASP A 40 15.95 1.23 -7.26
C ASP A 40 14.58 1.82 -6.85
N ALA A 41 14.42 3.14 -6.87
CA ALA A 41 13.15 3.78 -6.52
C ALA A 41 12.02 3.37 -7.47
N VAL A 42 12.32 3.17 -8.75
CA VAL A 42 11.32 2.68 -9.74
C VAL A 42 10.85 1.27 -9.38
N ALA A 43 11.78 0.39 -9.03
CA ALA A 43 11.45 -0.98 -8.62
C ALA A 43 10.64 -0.99 -7.32
N SER A 44 11.10 -0.27 -6.29
CA SER A 44 10.40 -0.11 -5.01
C SER A 44 8.98 0.42 -5.22
N MET A 45 8.81 1.57 -5.88
CA MET A 45 7.50 2.19 -6.06
C MET A 45 6.56 1.33 -6.91
N SER A 46 7.08 0.59 -7.90
CA SER A 46 6.29 -0.35 -8.71
C SER A 46 5.72 -1.47 -7.86
N LEU A 47 6.56 -2.13 -7.08
CA LEU A 47 6.18 -3.26 -6.25
C LEU A 47 5.24 -2.84 -5.12
N LEU A 48 5.55 -1.73 -4.43
CA LEU A 48 4.69 -1.16 -3.39
C LEU A 48 3.32 -0.74 -3.94
N ALA A 49 3.28 -0.02 -5.07
CA ALA A 49 2.02 0.43 -5.66
C ALA A 49 1.14 -0.75 -6.09
N LEU A 50 1.73 -1.78 -6.72
CA LEU A 50 0.98 -2.95 -7.17
C LEU A 50 0.49 -3.80 -5.99
N GLY A 51 1.34 -4.03 -4.98
CA GLY A 51 0.97 -4.74 -3.77
C GLY A 51 -0.16 -4.03 -2.99
N ALA A 52 -0.05 -2.71 -2.82
CA ALA A 52 -1.07 -1.89 -2.18
C ALA A 52 -2.40 -1.96 -2.95
N GLU A 53 -2.37 -1.79 -4.27
CA GLU A 53 -3.58 -1.84 -5.10
C GLU A 53 -4.28 -3.20 -4.99
N LYS A 54 -3.55 -4.32 -5.03
CA LYS A 54 -4.10 -5.66 -4.84
C LYS A 54 -4.75 -5.80 -3.47
N LEU A 55 -4.03 -5.47 -2.38
CA LEU A 55 -4.57 -5.54 -1.01
C LEU A 55 -5.88 -4.76 -0.85
N LEU A 56 -5.92 -3.52 -1.35
CA LEU A 56 -7.07 -2.65 -1.23
C LEU A 56 -8.28 -3.18 -2.01
N LYS A 57 -8.07 -3.65 -3.25
CA LYS A 57 -9.13 -4.27 -4.06
C LYS A 57 -9.67 -5.54 -3.43
N LEU A 58 -8.79 -6.38 -2.89
CA LEU A 58 -9.17 -7.60 -2.18
C LEU A 58 -10.01 -7.27 -0.94
N THR A 59 -9.60 -6.27 -0.15
CA THR A 59 -10.30 -5.83 1.06
C THR A 59 -11.71 -5.33 0.74
N ILE A 60 -11.85 -4.49 -0.29
CA ILE A 60 -13.15 -4.01 -0.76
C ILE A 60 -14.00 -5.17 -1.28
N GLY A 61 -13.43 -6.01 -2.15
CA GLY A 61 -14.14 -7.11 -2.79
C GLY A 61 -14.66 -8.15 -1.79
N ILE A 62 -13.83 -8.56 -0.84
CA ILE A 62 -14.24 -9.54 0.17
C ILE A 62 -15.30 -8.98 1.12
N SER A 63 -15.25 -7.68 1.43
CA SER A 63 -16.29 -7.02 2.24
C SER A 63 -17.66 -7.02 1.56
N CYS A 64 -17.71 -6.92 0.22
CA CYS A 64 -18.96 -7.04 -0.55
C CYS A 64 -19.53 -8.46 -0.44
N ILE A 65 -18.69 -9.48 -0.64
CA ILE A 65 -19.11 -10.88 -0.48
C ILE A 65 -19.66 -11.13 0.94
N ALA A 66 -18.99 -10.60 1.96
CA ALA A 66 -19.43 -10.72 3.35
C ALA A 66 -20.75 -10.00 3.66
N ARG A 67 -21.20 -9.09 2.78
CA ARG A 67 -22.50 -8.40 2.83
C ARG A 67 -23.53 -9.02 1.89
N HIS A 68 -23.26 -10.22 1.35
CA HIS A 68 -24.08 -10.89 0.33
C HIS A 68 -24.25 -10.09 -0.97
N GLU A 69 -23.32 -9.17 -1.25
CA GLU A 69 -23.24 -8.46 -2.51
C GLU A 69 -22.33 -9.23 -3.49
N PRO A 70 -22.53 -9.07 -4.81
CA PRO A 70 -21.59 -9.63 -5.78
C PRO A 70 -20.22 -8.95 -5.67
N TRP A 71 -19.17 -9.66 -6.09
CA TRP A 71 -17.84 -9.06 -6.24
C TRP A 71 -17.92 -7.83 -7.15
N PRO A 72 -17.27 -6.70 -6.81
CA PRO A 72 -17.35 -5.49 -7.62
C PRO A 72 -16.96 -5.73 -9.08
N PRO A 73 -17.75 -5.25 -10.06
CA PRO A 73 -17.51 -5.56 -11.45
C PRO A 73 -16.20 -4.93 -11.94
N LYS A 74 -15.63 -5.51 -13.02
CA LYS A 74 -14.34 -5.08 -13.59
C LYS A 74 -14.21 -3.55 -13.77
N PRO A 75 -15.20 -2.79 -14.28
CA PRO A 75 -15.08 -1.34 -14.41
C PRO A 75 -14.92 -0.61 -13.07
N VAL A 76 -15.54 -1.11 -11.99
CA VAL A 76 -15.37 -0.56 -10.64
C VAL A 76 -13.95 -0.79 -10.16
N MET A 77 -13.45 -2.03 -10.28
CA MET A 77 -12.08 -2.36 -9.88
C MET A 77 -11.02 -1.66 -10.74
N LEU A 78 -11.26 -1.45 -12.03
CA LEU A 78 -10.35 -0.71 -12.91
C LEU A 78 -10.25 0.76 -12.53
N ARG A 79 -11.34 1.40 -12.11
CA ARG A 79 -11.31 2.81 -11.63
C ARG A 79 -10.48 2.98 -10.35
N LEU A 80 -10.34 1.95 -9.55
CA LEU A 80 -9.42 1.94 -8.40
C LEU A 80 -7.97 1.72 -8.82
N GLY A 81 -7.73 1.31 -10.07
CA GLY A 81 -6.40 1.18 -10.66
C GLY A 81 -5.66 2.51 -10.59
N HIS A 82 -4.45 2.47 -10.03
CA HIS A 82 -3.59 3.63 -9.82
C HIS A 82 -4.22 4.75 -8.99
N SER A 83 -5.31 4.51 -8.25
CA SER A 83 -5.97 5.48 -7.37
C SER A 83 -5.86 5.02 -5.91
N ILE A 84 -4.63 4.80 -5.45
CA ILE A 84 -4.30 4.17 -4.17
C ILE A 84 -4.90 4.94 -3.00
N VAL A 85 -4.89 6.28 -3.01
CA VAL A 85 -5.41 7.08 -1.89
C VAL A 85 -6.92 6.92 -1.77
N GLU A 86 -7.62 6.96 -2.91
CA GLU A 86 -9.07 6.75 -2.96
C GLU A 86 -9.44 5.30 -2.63
N ALA A 87 -8.66 4.33 -3.11
CA ALA A 87 -8.87 2.92 -2.80
C ALA A 87 -8.66 2.63 -1.31
N ASP A 88 -7.67 3.25 -0.67
CA ASP A 88 -7.42 3.17 0.77
C ASP A 88 -8.56 3.79 1.58
N ARG A 89 -9.04 4.98 1.18
CA ARG A 89 -10.22 5.60 1.81
C ARG A 89 -11.44 4.68 1.76
N ARG A 90 -11.71 4.05 0.61
CA ARG A 90 -12.83 3.10 0.45
C ARG A 90 -12.63 1.82 1.24
N ALA A 91 -11.42 1.29 1.26
CA ALA A 91 -11.11 0.08 2.02
C ALA A 91 -11.27 0.34 3.52
N ARG A 92 -10.75 1.45 4.06
CA ARG A 92 -10.99 1.86 5.46
C ARG A 92 -12.47 2.03 5.78
N ALA A 93 -13.26 2.56 4.85
CA ALA A 93 -14.70 2.75 5.05
C ALA A 93 -15.51 1.44 5.15
N VAL A 94 -14.97 0.29 4.72
CA VAL A 94 -15.64 -1.02 4.85
C VAL A 94 -15.21 -1.80 6.10
N LEU A 95 -14.26 -1.28 6.88
CA LEU A 95 -13.87 -1.90 8.15
C LEU A 95 -14.95 -1.64 9.19
N ASP A 96 -15.47 -2.71 9.79
CA ASP A 96 -16.42 -2.65 10.88
C ASP A 96 -15.78 -3.19 12.16
N VAL A 97 -15.36 -2.25 13.03
CA VAL A 97 -14.74 -2.55 14.31
C VAL A 97 -15.67 -3.39 15.20
N ASN A 98 -16.99 -3.18 15.13
CA ASN A 98 -17.95 -3.91 15.98
C ASN A 98 -18.06 -5.38 15.59
N ARG A 99 -17.68 -5.73 14.36
CA ARG A 99 -17.60 -7.12 13.89
C ARG A 99 -16.27 -7.79 14.20
N SER A 100 -15.27 -7.02 14.65
CA SER A 100 -13.96 -7.55 14.99
C SER A 100 -14.03 -8.43 16.25
N THR A 101 -13.35 -9.58 16.23
CA THR A 101 -13.10 -10.36 17.45
C THR A 101 -12.06 -9.73 18.39
N ALA A 102 -11.40 -8.64 17.96
CA ALA A 102 -10.44 -7.88 18.77
C ALA A 102 -10.59 -6.36 18.51
N PRO A 103 -11.74 -5.76 18.86
CA PRO A 103 -12.08 -4.39 18.47
C PRO A 103 -11.06 -3.36 18.97
N GLY A 104 -10.66 -3.43 20.25
CA GLY A 104 -9.67 -2.50 20.81
C GLY A 104 -8.29 -2.55 20.14
N HIS A 105 -7.88 -3.72 19.64
CA HIS A 105 -6.63 -3.84 18.89
C HIS A 105 -6.75 -3.17 17.52
N LEU A 106 -7.85 -3.42 16.79
CA LEU A 106 -8.09 -2.80 15.49
C LEU A 106 -8.23 -1.28 15.60
N GLU A 107 -8.93 -0.77 16.62
CA GLU A 107 -9.04 0.66 16.90
C GLU A 107 -7.68 1.31 17.15
N THR A 108 -6.80 0.63 17.89
CA THR A 108 -5.44 1.12 18.16
C THR A 108 -4.64 1.27 16.86
N LEU A 109 -4.73 0.27 15.98
CA LEU A 109 -4.07 0.30 14.67
C LEU A 109 -4.65 1.39 13.76
N LEU A 110 -5.97 1.54 13.72
CA LEU A 110 -6.63 2.61 12.96
C LEU A 110 -6.18 3.98 13.42
N LYS A 111 -6.18 4.25 14.74
CA LYS A 111 -5.71 5.52 15.30
C LYS A 111 -4.23 5.78 14.98
N ALA A 112 -3.39 4.75 15.06
CA ALA A 112 -1.97 4.87 14.71
C ALA A 112 -1.78 5.24 13.22
N VAL A 113 -2.53 4.60 12.33
CA VAL A 113 -2.52 4.88 10.88
C VAL A 113 -3.09 6.27 10.55
N GLU A 114 -4.10 6.72 11.27
CA GLU A 114 -4.70 8.07 11.11
C GLU A 114 -3.76 9.18 11.60
N ALA A 115 -3.01 8.92 12.67
CA ALA A 115 -2.06 9.88 13.24
C ALA A 115 -0.71 9.90 12.51
N ASP A 116 -0.46 8.99 11.56
CA ASP A 116 0.81 8.87 10.84
C ASP A 116 0.99 10.01 9.82
N PRO A 117 1.94 10.95 10.03
CA PRO A 117 2.15 12.08 9.12
C PRO A 117 2.81 11.68 7.79
N VAL A 118 3.40 10.49 7.72
CA VAL A 118 4.20 9.99 6.58
C VAL A 118 3.31 9.30 5.56
N LEU A 119 2.33 8.53 6.04
CA LEU A 119 1.57 7.59 5.21
C LEU A 119 0.93 8.26 3.99
N THR A 120 0.26 9.40 4.19
CA THR A 120 -0.45 10.09 3.10
C THR A 120 0.52 10.57 2.01
N GLN A 121 1.72 11.00 2.39
CA GLN A 121 2.75 11.42 1.42
C GLN A 121 3.21 10.22 0.59
N VAL A 122 3.43 9.07 1.24
CA VAL A 122 3.88 7.85 0.56
C VAL A 122 2.80 7.31 -0.37
N LEU A 123 1.55 7.15 0.10
CA LEU A 123 0.45 6.66 -0.75
C LEU A 123 0.19 7.57 -1.95
N THR A 124 0.27 8.89 -1.76
CA THR A 124 0.14 9.87 -2.85
C THR A 124 1.26 9.73 -3.88
N ALA A 125 2.49 9.49 -3.44
CA ALA A 125 3.63 9.28 -4.34
C ALA A 125 3.50 7.98 -5.14
N LEU A 126 3.09 6.88 -4.48
CA LEU A 126 2.81 5.60 -5.15
C LEU A 126 1.69 5.74 -6.18
N GLU A 127 0.64 6.51 -5.85
CA GLU A 127 -0.47 6.79 -6.75
C GLU A 127 0.01 7.52 -8.02
N ARG A 128 0.74 8.64 -7.84
CA ARG A 128 1.29 9.42 -8.96
C ARG A 128 2.23 8.58 -9.81
N PHE A 129 3.09 7.77 -9.18
CA PHE A 129 3.98 6.87 -9.89
C PHE A 129 3.21 5.85 -10.75
N GLY A 130 2.13 5.26 -10.21
CA GLY A 130 1.26 4.36 -10.96
C GLY A 130 0.59 5.01 -12.17
N LYS A 131 0.17 6.27 -12.04
CA LYS A 131 -0.52 7.01 -13.11
C LYS A 131 0.41 7.44 -14.25
N THR A 132 1.58 8.00 -13.93
CA THR A 132 2.43 8.66 -14.94
C THR A 132 3.93 8.36 -14.82
N GLY A 133 4.35 7.65 -13.76
CA GLY A 133 5.76 7.36 -13.53
C GLY A 133 6.27 6.14 -14.30
N ARG A 134 5.51 5.04 -14.36
CA ARG A 134 5.98 3.73 -14.86
C ARG A 134 6.55 3.76 -16.28
N PHE A 135 5.97 4.57 -17.16
CA PHE A 135 6.35 4.66 -18.56
C PHE A 135 6.92 6.03 -18.94
N PHE A 136 7.25 6.89 -17.97
CA PHE A 136 7.64 8.29 -18.20
C PHE A 136 8.68 8.48 -19.33
N PHE A 137 9.81 7.75 -19.28
CA PHE A 137 10.85 7.86 -20.29
C PHE A 137 10.48 7.16 -21.60
N LEU A 138 9.69 6.07 -21.55
CA LEU A 138 9.22 5.39 -22.76
C LEU A 138 8.21 6.25 -23.53
N ASP A 139 7.30 6.93 -22.83
CA ASP A 139 6.34 7.86 -23.42
C ASP A 139 7.04 9.06 -24.04
N ALA A 140 8.11 9.57 -23.41
CA ALA A 140 8.94 10.62 -23.98
C ALA A 140 9.67 10.18 -25.27
N LEU A 141 10.18 8.94 -25.30
CA LEU A 141 10.76 8.36 -26.52
C LEU A 141 9.70 8.15 -27.63
N GLY A 142 8.45 7.90 -27.26
CA GLY A 142 7.32 7.79 -28.17
C GLY A 142 6.69 9.13 -28.58
N GLU A 143 7.41 10.26 -28.40
CA GLU A 143 6.95 11.61 -28.74
C GLU A 143 5.67 12.06 -28.01
N SER A 144 5.33 11.41 -26.89
CA SER A 144 4.17 11.72 -26.06
C SER A 144 4.60 11.96 -24.60
N PRO A 145 5.46 12.96 -24.32
CA PRO A 145 6.01 13.17 -22.99
C PRO A 145 4.89 13.42 -21.96
N GLN A 146 4.99 12.74 -20.82
CA GLN A 146 4.07 12.94 -19.71
C GLN A 146 4.24 14.36 -19.14
N PRO A 147 3.16 15.08 -18.80
CA PRO A 147 3.23 16.45 -18.27
C PRO A 147 3.75 16.50 -16.82
N THR A 148 3.99 15.35 -16.21
CA THR A 148 4.34 15.22 -14.79
C THR A 148 5.84 15.13 -14.57
N THR A 149 6.27 15.14 -13.30
CA THR A 149 7.65 14.87 -12.92
C THR A 149 8.09 13.43 -13.22
N SER A 150 9.38 13.26 -13.50
CA SER A 150 9.98 11.94 -13.67
C SER A 150 9.84 11.08 -12.41
N PRO A 151 9.93 9.73 -12.52
CA PRO A 151 9.87 8.83 -11.36
C PRO A 151 10.84 9.18 -10.25
N HIS A 152 12.06 9.57 -10.64
CA HIS A 152 13.08 10.02 -9.72
C HIS A 152 12.62 11.25 -8.92
N MET A 153 12.05 12.25 -9.61
CA MET A 153 11.55 13.45 -8.96
C MET A 153 10.31 13.19 -8.10
N LEU A 154 9.50 12.17 -8.42
CA LEU A 154 8.42 11.72 -7.53
C LEU A 154 8.96 11.19 -6.21
N TRP A 155 10.03 10.39 -6.23
CA TRP A 155 10.71 9.91 -5.03
C TRP A 155 11.29 11.07 -4.20
N VAL A 156 12.05 11.96 -4.84
CA VAL A 156 12.65 13.12 -4.16
C VAL A 156 11.58 14.04 -3.58
N GLY A 157 10.48 14.25 -4.31
CA GLY A 157 9.33 15.02 -3.84
C GLY A 157 8.66 14.39 -2.63
N MET A 158 8.45 13.06 -2.65
CA MET A 158 7.92 12.31 -1.50
C MET A 158 8.80 12.49 -0.26
N VAL A 159 10.10 12.24 -0.39
CA VAL A 159 11.08 12.41 0.70
C VAL A 159 11.03 13.83 1.26
N SER A 160 11.03 14.83 0.39
CA SER A 160 10.96 16.24 0.79
C SER A 160 9.66 16.57 1.53
N SER A 161 8.53 16.01 1.11
CA SER A 161 7.25 16.18 1.79
C SER A 161 7.22 15.48 3.15
N ILE A 162 7.84 14.30 3.28
CA ILE A 162 7.94 13.58 4.55
C ILE A 162 8.75 14.39 5.56
N ILE A 163 9.91 14.90 5.17
CA ILE A 163 10.76 15.74 6.03
C ILE A 163 10.01 16.99 6.52
N LYS A 164 9.12 17.56 5.68
CA LYS A 164 8.28 18.71 6.07
C LYS A 164 7.12 18.32 6.99
N ALA A 165 6.56 17.12 6.82
CA ALA A 165 5.42 16.63 7.59
C ALA A 165 5.81 16.04 8.96
N ASP A 166 7.06 15.61 9.12
CA ASP A 166 7.59 15.03 10.36
C ASP A 166 8.65 15.96 11.00
N PRO A 167 8.29 16.70 12.07
CA PRO A 167 9.22 17.59 12.78
C PRO A 167 10.46 16.88 13.34
N VAL A 168 10.32 15.61 13.74
CA VAL A 168 11.44 14.81 14.29
C VAL A 168 12.42 14.49 13.18
N MET A 169 11.94 14.09 12.00
CA MET A 169 12.78 13.86 10.83
C MET A 169 13.47 15.15 10.38
N SER A 170 12.75 16.27 10.35
CA SER A 170 13.30 17.59 10.02
C SER A 170 14.52 17.94 10.87
N ALA A 171 14.42 17.76 12.20
CA ALA A 171 15.53 18.02 13.12
C ALA A 171 16.73 17.08 12.92
N ARG A 172 16.48 15.80 12.60
CA ARG A 172 17.54 14.81 12.32
C ARG A 172 18.34 15.15 11.06
N MET A 173 17.66 15.59 9.99
CA MET A 173 18.32 15.98 8.74
C MET A 173 19.25 17.19 8.88
N MET A 174 19.04 18.06 9.88
CA MET A 174 19.90 19.23 10.10
C MET A 174 21.23 18.89 10.80
N THR A 175 21.37 17.70 11.38
CA THR A 175 22.47 17.37 12.31
C THR A 175 23.29 16.14 11.93
N GLN A 176 22.78 15.25 11.06
CA GLN A 176 23.45 13.99 10.71
C GLN A 176 24.01 13.98 9.28
N GLU A 177 25.11 13.24 9.07
CA GLU A 177 25.68 12.97 7.75
C GLU A 177 24.65 12.34 6.78
N ASP A 178 24.71 12.72 5.50
CA ASP A 178 23.74 12.39 4.45
C ASP A 178 23.38 10.90 4.33
N MET A 179 24.27 9.98 4.70
CA MET A 179 24.05 8.55 4.54
C MET A 179 23.23 7.94 5.68
N GLN A 180 23.49 8.31 6.93
CA GLN A 180 22.71 7.84 8.09
C GLN A 180 21.30 8.41 8.05
N SER A 181 21.19 9.69 7.71
CA SER A 181 19.94 10.40 7.44
C SER A 181 19.02 9.64 6.47
N ARG A 182 19.56 9.01 5.42
CA ARG A 182 18.77 8.23 4.45
C ARG A 182 18.31 6.88 4.99
N VAL A 183 19.14 6.19 5.76
CA VAL A 183 18.74 4.91 6.39
C VAL A 183 17.59 5.16 7.35
N ASP A 184 17.68 6.21 8.17
CA ASP A 184 16.64 6.61 9.11
C ASP A 184 15.33 6.96 8.38
N LEU A 185 15.42 7.71 7.29
CA LEU A 185 14.27 8.05 6.46
C LEU A 185 13.60 6.81 5.84
N ASN A 186 14.38 5.90 5.28
CA ASN A 186 13.85 4.66 4.72
C ASN A 186 13.16 3.83 5.81
N GLN A 187 13.72 3.78 7.01
CA GLN A 187 13.11 3.09 8.14
C GLN A 187 11.77 3.72 8.52
N VAL A 188 11.65 5.04 8.49
CA VAL A 188 10.38 5.74 8.72
C VAL A 188 9.33 5.38 7.65
N ILE A 189 9.71 5.40 6.37
CA ILE A 189 8.81 5.00 5.27
C ILE A 189 8.36 3.54 5.43
N VAL A 190 9.30 2.63 5.69
CA VAL A 190 9.03 1.21 5.86
C VAL A 190 8.13 0.97 7.08
N SER A 191 8.38 1.66 8.19
CA SER A 191 7.57 1.52 9.41
C SER A 191 6.14 2.01 9.20
N SER A 192 5.98 3.16 8.53
CA SER A 192 4.67 3.72 8.16
C SER A 192 3.86 2.73 7.29
N LEU A 193 4.46 2.23 6.22
CA LEU A 193 3.81 1.26 5.32
C LEU A 193 3.54 -0.10 5.99
N THR A 194 4.41 -0.53 6.90
CA THR A 194 4.21 -1.76 7.68
C THR A 194 3.03 -1.61 8.62
N GLY A 195 2.92 -0.50 9.36
CA GLY A 195 1.78 -0.24 10.24
C GLY A 195 0.46 -0.17 9.47
N TRP A 196 0.48 0.48 8.30
CA TRP A 196 -0.65 0.51 7.38
C TRP A 196 -1.09 -0.88 6.90
N TRP A 197 -0.13 -1.73 6.52
CA TRP A 197 -0.42 -3.11 6.11
C TRP A 197 -0.99 -3.94 7.27
N GLU A 198 -0.38 -3.84 8.45
CA GLU A 198 -0.80 -4.57 9.64
C GLU A 198 -2.21 -4.19 10.10
N MET A 199 -2.63 -2.93 9.93
CA MET A 199 -4.02 -2.51 10.14
C MET A 199 -5.00 -3.32 9.28
N TYR A 200 -4.74 -3.43 7.97
CA TYR A 200 -5.59 -4.25 7.10
C TYR A 200 -5.51 -5.73 7.46
N ARG A 201 -4.31 -6.27 7.68
CA ARG A 201 -4.14 -7.65 8.10
C ARG A 201 -4.93 -7.97 9.38
N ALA A 202 -4.94 -7.06 10.36
CA ALA A 202 -5.72 -7.20 11.58
C ALA A 202 -7.23 -7.20 11.27
N ALA A 203 -7.70 -6.34 10.37
CA ALA A 203 -9.10 -6.34 9.93
C ALA A 203 -9.51 -7.67 9.27
N TRP A 204 -8.66 -8.24 8.42
CA TRP A 204 -8.86 -9.58 7.83
C TRP A 204 -8.85 -10.68 8.89
N THR A 205 -7.90 -10.64 9.82
CA THR A 205 -7.70 -11.68 10.86
C THR A 205 -8.84 -11.70 11.87
N THR A 206 -9.39 -10.54 12.19
CA THR A 206 -10.40 -10.39 13.25
C THR A 206 -11.84 -10.47 12.74
N GLY A 207 -12.06 -10.54 11.42
CA GLY A 207 -13.41 -10.60 10.84
C GLY A 207 -14.07 -9.23 10.63
N ALA A 208 -13.35 -8.13 10.82
CA ALA A 208 -13.88 -6.76 10.68
C ALA A 208 -14.36 -6.43 9.26
N ILE A 209 -13.93 -7.20 8.25
CA ILE A 209 -14.41 -7.09 6.86
C ILE A 209 -15.20 -8.33 6.42
N GLY A 210 -15.60 -9.18 7.36
CA GLY A 210 -16.31 -10.44 7.12
C GLY A 210 -15.58 -11.66 7.67
N GLU A 211 -16.32 -12.62 8.23
CA GLU A 211 -15.75 -13.86 8.79
C GLU A 211 -14.99 -14.70 7.75
N ASP A 212 -15.45 -14.70 6.50
CA ASP A 212 -14.78 -15.43 5.42
C ASP A 212 -13.38 -14.89 5.12
N ALA A 213 -13.09 -13.61 5.39
CA ALA A 213 -11.77 -13.03 5.17
C ALA A 213 -10.68 -13.68 6.06
N LYS A 214 -11.07 -14.21 7.22
CA LYS A 214 -10.15 -14.84 8.18
C LYS A 214 -9.44 -16.04 7.55
N LYS A 215 -10.11 -16.74 6.62
CA LYS A 215 -9.58 -17.90 5.87
C LYS A 215 -8.29 -17.57 5.11
N TYR A 216 -8.16 -16.33 4.61
CA TYR A 216 -7.03 -15.88 3.79
C TYR A 216 -6.08 -14.95 4.56
N SER A 217 -6.39 -14.63 5.81
CA SER A 217 -5.59 -13.71 6.65
C SER A 217 -4.16 -14.19 6.89
N GLN A 218 -3.91 -15.50 6.82
CA GLN A 218 -2.58 -16.08 6.94
C GLN A 218 -1.71 -15.79 5.71
N THR A 219 -2.33 -15.63 4.54
CA THR A 219 -1.68 -15.34 3.28
C THR A 219 -1.32 -13.86 3.16
N ILE A 220 -2.11 -12.98 3.79
CA ILE A 220 -1.85 -11.53 3.85
C ILE A 220 -0.86 -11.21 4.97
N ARG A 221 0.36 -11.71 4.84
CA ARG A 221 1.45 -11.47 5.79
C ARG A 221 2.66 -10.92 5.06
N LEU A 222 3.25 -9.87 5.64
CA LEU A 222 4.53 -9.40 5.16
C LEU A 222 5.58 -10.49 5.40
N VAL A 223 6.36 -10.77 4.37
CA VAL A 223 7.47 -11.72 4.44
C VAL A 223 8.68 -10.95 4.94
N THR A 224 9.14 -11.27 6.14
CA THR A 224 10.44 -10.80 6.63
C THR A 224 11.53 -11.53 5.85
N GLY A 225 12.28 -10.78 5.04
CA GLY A 225 13.47 -11.28 4.34
C GLY A 225 14.72 -11.24 5.20
#